data_AF-A0A0Q7NMR6-F1
#
_entry.id   AF-A0A0Q7NMR6-F1
#
_cell.length_a   1.000
_cell.length_b   1.000
_cell.length_c   1.000
_cell.angle_alpha   90.00
_cell.angle_beta   90.00
_cell.angle_gamma   90.00
#
_symmetry.space_group_name_H-M   'P 1'
#
loop_
_entity.id
_entity.type
_entity.pdbx_description
1 polymer ?
#
loop_
_entity_poly.entity_id
_entity_poly.type
_entity_poly.pdbx_seq_one_letter_code
_entity_poly.pdbx_strand_id
1 'polypeptide(L)' 'MKYIDGRPDISVSLFLFSRGRRLRLDDHHPGSYLEIVYEGPLDGSGTWRDLGWLHDGFGEFEAYDRYGE' A
#
# COMPACT_ATOMS: atom_id res chain seq x y z
N MET A 1 -14.19 3.70 8.38
CA MET A 1 -13.25 4.72 8.87
C MET A 1 -12.92 4.37 10.32
N LYS A 2 -11.65 4.05 10.58
CA LYS A 2 -11.20 3.64 11.91
C LYS A 2 -10.61 4.87 12.60
N TYR A 3 -10.73 4.93 13.92
CA TYR A 3 -10.02 5.92 14.73
C TYR A 3 -8.99 5.17 15.55
N ILE A 4 -7.73 5.60 15.47
CA ILE A 4 -6.64 5.13 16.33
C ILE A 4 -6.22 6.33 17.18
N ASP A 5 -6.23 6.15 18.50
CA ASP A 5 -5.90 7.21 19.47
C ASP A 5 -6.70 8.51 19.29
N GLY A 6 -7.97 8.39 18.89
CA GLY A 6 -8.87 9.53 18.67
C GLY A 6 -8.59 10.31 17.38
N ARG A 7 -7.67 9.85 16.54
CA ARG A 7 -7.38 10.43 15.22
C ARG A 7 -7.93 9.56 14.11
N PRO A 8 -8.44 10.17 13.02
CA PRO A 8 -8.87 9.42 11.85
C PRO A 8 -7.69 8.63 11.28
N ASP A 9 -7.87 7.34 11.09
CA ASP A 9 -6.91 6.45 10.43
C ASP A 9 -7.33 6.27 8.97
N ILE A 10 -6.59 6.95 8.08
CA ILE A 10 -6.86 7.01 6.65
C ILE A 10 -5.53 6.85 5.92
N SER A 11 -5.44 5.79 5.13
CA SER A 11 -4.35 5.56 4.20
C SER A 11 -4.89 5.20 2.82
N VAL A 12 -4.06 5.44 1.82
CA VAL A 12 -4.27 4.99 0.44
C VAL A 12 -3.04 4.21 0.04
N SER A 13 -3.26 3.00 -0.46
CA SER A 13 -2.19 2.13 -0.97
C SER A 13 -2.37 1.92 -2.47
N LEU A 14 -1.28 2.10 -3.24
CA LEU A 14 -1.26 1.84 -4.67
C LEU A 14 -0.42 0.59 -4.98
N PHE A 15 -1.04 -0.33 -5.70
CA PHE A 15 -0.43 -1.58 -6.16
C PHE A 15 -0.33 -1.58 -7.69
N LEU A 16 0.85 -1.86 -8.22
CA LEU A 16 1.09 -1.92 -9.67
C LEU A 16 1.25 -3.37 -10.12
N PHE A 17 0.60 -3.73 -11.22
CA PHE A 17 0.67 -5.07 -11.80
C PHE A 17 1.03 -5.00 -13.28
N SER A 18 1.81 -5.98 -13.75
CA SER A 18 2.11 -6.22 -15.16
C SER A 18 2.03 -7.71 -15.45
N ARG A 19 1.25 -8.08 -16.47
CA ARG A 19 1.04 -9.49 -16.88
C ARG A 19 0.67 -10.39 -15.68
N GLY A 20 -0.31 -9.98 -14.88
CA GLY A 20 -0.74 -10.71 -13.68
C GLY A 20 0.17 -10.60 -12.46
N ARG A 21 1.41 -10.12 -12.63
CA ARG A 21 2.41 -10.09 -11.55
C ARG A 21 2.54 -8.68 -10.97
N ARG A 22 2.58 -8.57 -9.63
CA ARG A 22 2.87 -7.29 -8.96
C ARG A 22 4.29 -6.85 -9.32
N LEU A 23 4.42 -5.59 -9.73
CA LEU A 23 5.73 -5.00 -10.01
C LEU A 23 6.54 -4.88 -8.72
N ARG A 24 7.84 -5.13 -8.84
CA ARG A 24 8.81 -5.07 -7.74
C ARG A 24 9.81 -3.98 -8.09
N LEU A 25 10.21 -3.18 -7.10
CA LEU A 25 11.25 -2.16 -7.31
C LEU A 25 12.64 -2.77 -7.46
N ASP A 26 12.85 -3.94 -6.86
CA ASP A 26 14.07 -4.73 -6.99
C ASP A 26 13.75 -6.24 -7.05
N ASP A 27 14.75 -7.02 -7.45
CA ASP A 27 14.64 -8.47 -7.63
C ASP A 27 14.67 -9.26 -6.31
N HIS A 28 14.91 -8.59 -5.18
CA HIS A 28 15.17 -9.25 -3.89
C HIS A 28 13.98 -9.20 -2.93
N HIS A 29 13.07 -8.24 -3.07
CA HIS A 29 11.98 -8.04 -2.13
C HIS A 29 10.63 -8.50 -2.69
N PRO A 30 9.81 -9.28 -1.97
CA PRO A 30 8.37 -9.39 -2.26
C PRO A 30 7.76 -7.97 -2.45
N GLY A 31 6.95 -7.85 -3.50
CA GLY A 31 6.81 -6.60 -4.25
C GLY A 31 6.37 -5.39 -3.41
N SER A 32 6.68 -4.19 -3.89
CA SER A 32 6.45 -2.95 -3.15
C SER A 32 5.07 -2.35 -3.44
N TYR A 33 4.53 -1.58 -2.49
CA TYR A 33 3.36 -0.72 -2.69
C TYR A 33 3.69 0.71 -2.22
N LEU A 34 3.06 1.71 -2.81
CA LEU A 34 3.18 3.11 -2.38
C LEU A 34 2.10 3.37 -1.33
N GLU A 35 2.50 3.84 -0.16
CA GLU A 35 1.57 4.23 0.90
C GLU A 35 1.57 5.75 1.12
N ILE A 36 0.37 6.31 1.13
CA ILE A 36 0.13 7.71 1.47
C ILE A 36 -0.83 7.74 2.64
N VAL A 37 -0.42 8.37 3.73
CA VAL A 37 -1.20 8.45 4.97
C VAL A 37 -1.68 9.87 5.19
N TYR A 38 -2.90 10.01 5.69
CA TYR A 38 -3.43 11.30 6.12
C TYR A 38 -3.10 11.52 7.60
N GLU A 39 -2.45 12.64 7.91
CA GLU A 39 -2.15 13.07 9.27
C GLU A 39 -2.96 14.32 9.62
N GLY A 40 -3.83 14.23 10.62
CA GLY A 40 -4.52 15.40 11.19
C GLY A 40 -6.05 15.29 11.17
N PRO A 41 -6.76 16.40 11.48
CA PRO A 41 -8.22 16.43 11.56
C PRO A 41 -8.87 16.38 10.18
N LEU A 42 -10.08 15.79 10.08
CA LEU A 42 -10.87 15.74 8.84
C LEU A 42 -11.61 17.04 8.48
N ASP A 43 -11.14 18.19 8.97
CA ASP A 43 -11.71 19.50 8.68
C ASP A 43 -11.02 20.21 7.49
N GLY A 44 -10.12 19.50 6.81
CA GLY A 44 -9.33 20.02 5.69
C GLY A 44 -7.98 20.64 6.10
N SER A 45 -7.65 20.69 7.40
CA SER A 45 -6.36 21.19 7.89
C SER A 45 -5.25 20.14 8.00
N GLY A 46 -5.59 18.85 7.92
CA GLY A 46 -4.60 17.78 7.92
C GLY A 46 -3.77 17.71 6.63
N THR A 47 -2.69 16.93 6.66
CA THR A 47 -1.69 16.84 5.59
C THR A 47 -1.53 15.39 5.12
N TRP A 48 -1.27 15.21 3.83
CA TRP A 48 -0.88 13.92 3.28
C TRP A 48 0.63 13.73 3.38
N ARG A 49 1.04 12.59 3.91
CA ARG A 49 2.44 12.19 4.02
C ARG A 49 2.70 11.00 3.13
N ASP A 50 3.69 11.15 2.26
CA ASP A 50 4.23 10.07 1.43
C ASP A 50 5.21 9.23 2.26
N LEU A 51 4.90 7.95 2.46
CA LEU A 51 5.77 7.00 3.15
C LEU A 51 6.70 6.26 2.19
N GLY A 52 6.55 6.52 0.89
CA GLY A 52 7.31 5.90 -0.17
C GLY A 52 6.86 4.47 -0.43
N TRP A 53 7.73 3.75 -1.11
CA TRP A 53 7.51 2.35 -1.42
C TRP A 53 7.89 1.46 -0.24
N LEU A 54 6.93 0.73 0.29
CA LEU A 54 7.12 -0.15 1.44
C LEU A 54 7.21 -1.61 1.00
N HIS A 55 7.98 -2.37 1.78
CA HIS A 55 8.02 -3.84 1.67
C HIS A 55 6.65 -4.42 2.03
N ASP A 56 6.21 -5.46 1.33
CA ASP A 56 4.97 -6.15 1.66
C ASP A 56 5.12 -7.03 2.92
N GLY A 57 5.15 -6.40 4.09
CA GLY A 57 5.07 -7.12 5.37
C GLY A 57 3.69 -7.73 5.68
N PHE A 58 2.69 -7.49 4.82
CA PHE A 58 1.29 -7.80 5.11
C PHE A 58 0.86 -9.23 4.75
N GLY A 59 1.68 -10.03 4.06
CA GLY A 59 1.36 -11.44 3.76
C GLY A 59 0.10 -11.69 2.92
N GLU A 60 -0.61 -10.63 2.49
CA GLU A 60 -1.94 -10.70 1.87
C GLU A 60 -1.94 -11.13 0.39
N PHE A 61 -0.79 -11.55 -0.18
CA PHE A 61 -0.69 -11.82 -1.62
C PHE A 61 0.14 -13.05 -1.98
N GLU A 62 -0.20 -14.22 -1.44
CA GLU A 62 0.00 -15.46 -2.20
C GLU A 62 -0.89 -15.42 -3.45
N ALA A 63 -0.41 -14.76 -4.51
CA ALA A 63 -1.05 -14.81 -5.82
C ALA A 63 -0.61 -16.09 -6.54
N TYR A 64 -1.54 -17.05 -6.66
CA TYR A 64 -1.35 -18.24 -7.47
C TYR A 64 -1.63 -17.89 -8.94
N ASP A 65 -0.57 -17.58 -9.69
CA ASP A 65 -0.67 -17.45 -11.14
C ASP A 65 -0.73 -18.85 -11.77
N ARG A 66 -1.85 -19.18 -12.44
CA ARG A 66 -1.98 -20.38 -13.27
C ARG A 66 -2.11 -19.98 -14.74
N TYR A 67 -1.00 -20.02 -15.47
CA TYR A 67 -1.01 -19.93 -16.93
C TYR A 67 -1.21 -21.35 -17.49
N GLY A 68 -2.35 -21.58 -18.16
CA GLY A 68 -2.57 -22.75 -19.01
C GLY A 68 -2.17 -22.43 -20.45
N GLU A 69 -1.88 -23.49 -21.23
CA GLU A 69 -1.44 -23.42 -22.64
C GLU A 69 -2.36 -22.60 -23.56
#